data_AF-A0A8T5JY00-F1
#
_entry.id   AF-A0A8T5JY00-F1
#
_cell.length_a   1.000
_cell.length_b   1.000
_cell.length_c   1.000
_cell.angle_alpha   90.00
_cell.angle_beta   90.00
_cell.angle_gamma   90.00
#
_symmetry.space_group_name_H-M   'P 1'
#
loop_
_entity.id
_entity.type
_entity.pdbx_description
1 polymer ?
#
loop_
_entity_poly.entity_id
_entity_poly.type
_entity_poly.pdbx_seq_one_letter_code
_entity_poly.pdbx_strand_id
1 'polypeptide(L)'
;MKVTTYTTTGTKDGEIELPVIFSTPFRRELIHKACTNLTSHKFQPQGRHPSAGQDVVADSNDPPTGQGVSRVARAQGGGGGRQ
;
A
#
# COMPACT_ATOMS: atom_id res chain seq x y z
N MET A 1 25.15 -8.11 33.63
CA MET A 1 24.60 -9.47 33.80
C MET A 1 25.51 -10.43 33.05
N LYS A 2 25.96 -11.54 33.63
CA LYS A 2 26.81 -12.52 32.93
C LYS A 2 25.94 -13.62 32.34
N VAL A 3 26.23 -14.03 31.10
CA VAL A 3 25.50 -15.08 30.39
C VAL A 3 26.48 -16.16 29.97
N THR A 4 26.08 -17.41 30.14
CA THR A 4 26.90 -18.58 29.77
C THR A 4 26.90 -18.79 28.26
N THR A 5 28.07 -19.00 27.68
CA THR A 5 28.22 -19.46 26.30
C THR A 5 28.15 -20.98 26.22
N TYR A 6 27.58 -21.46 25.12
CA TYR A 6 27.42 -22.88 24.85
C TYR A 6 28.25 -23.28 23.63
N THR A 7 28.87 -24.45 23.69
CA THR A 7 29.50 -25.10 22.54
C THR A 7 28.43 -25.67 21.60
N THR A 8 28.84 -26.04 20.39
CA THR A 8 28.00 -26.75 19.40
C THR A 8 27.47 -28.09 19.89
N THR A 9 28.10 -28.69 20.91
CA THR A 9 27.65 -29.94 21.55
C THR A 9 26.75 -29.70 22.76
N GLY A 10 26.47 -28.44 23.10
CA GLY A 10 25.58 -28.06 24.21
C GLY A 10 26.24 -28.02 25.58
N THR A 11 27.56 -28.20 25.67
CA THR A 11 28.30 -28.01 26.93
C THR A 11 28.53 -26.52 27.19
N LYS A 12 28.57 -26.14 28.48
CA LYS A 12 28.89 -24.76 28.89
C LYS A 12 30.38 -24.54 28.72
N ASP A 13 30.76 -23.49 27.99
CA ASP A 13 32.15 -23.23 27.59
C ASP A 13 32.76 -22.01 28.29
N GLY A 14 31.93 -21.09 28.77
CA GLY A 14 32.39 -19.88 29.45
C GLY A 14 31.27 -18.93 29.83
N GLU A 15 31.63 -17.77 30.36
CA GLU A 15 30.71 -16.67 30.70
C GLU A 15 31.15 -15.38 30.03
N ILE A 16 30.19 -14.68 29.41
CA ILE A 16 30.40 -13.37 28.77
C ILE A 16 29.53 -12.33 29.47
N GLU A 17 30.05 -11.10 29.55
CA GLU A 17 29.28 -9.96 30.07
C GLU A 17 28.29 -9.45 29.01
N LEU A 18 27.03 -9.30 29.42
CA LEU A 18 25.96 -8.85 28.54
C LEU A 18 26.16 -7.36 28.17
N PRO A 19 26.20 -7.02 26.87
CA PRO A 19 26.34 -5.64 26.42
C PRO A 19 25.22 -4.72 26.90
N VAL A 20 25.53 -3.43 27.01
CA VAL A 20 24.61 -2.37 27.48
C VAL A 20 23.33 -2.25 26.63
N ILE A 21 23.35 -2.74 25.38
CA ILE A 21 22.18 -2.70 24.49
C ILE A 21 21.01 -3.52 25.08
N PHE A 22 21.29 -4.61 25.79
CA PHE A 22 20.25 -5.46 26.37
C PHE A 22 19.59 -4.87 27.63
N SER A 23 20.17 -3.82 28.24
CA SER A 23 19.54 -3.10 29.34
C SER A 23 18.69 -1.90 28.87
N THR A 24 18.65 -1.64 27.57
CA THR A 24 17.83 -0.55 27.03
C THR A 24 16.34 -0.80 27.23
N PRO A 25 15.53 0.24 27.49
CA PRO A 25 14.11 0.08 27.78
C PRO A 25 13.35 -0.41 26.54
N PHE A 26 12.52 -1.44 26.72
CA PHE A 26 11.69 -1.98 25.66
C PHE A 26 10.50 -1.05 25.36
N ARG A 27 10.51 -0.39 24.19
CA ARG A 27 9.45 0.54 23.76
C ARG A 27 8.71 -0.01 22.54
N ARG A 28 7.69 -0.85 22.80
CA ARG A 28 6.89 -1.52 21.76
C ARG A 28 6.28 -0.57 20.74
N GLU A 29 5.80 0.60 21.18
CA GLU A 29 5.18 1.60 20.31
C GLU A 29 6.15 2.14 19.26
N LEU A 30 7.38 2.44 19.66
CA LEU A 30 8.41 2.95 18.75
C LEU A 30 8.87 1.87 17.77
N ILE A 31 9.04 0.63 18.25
CA ILE A 31 9.43 -0.52 17.41
C ILE A 31 8.36 -0.76 16.34
N HIS A 32 7.09 -0.74 16.72
CA HIS A 32 5.98 -0.94 15.77
C HIS A 32 5.94 0.18 14.73
N LYS A 33 6.02 1.45 15.16
CA LYS A 33 6.02 2.60 14.25
C LYS A 33 7.21 2.57 13.28
N ALA A 34 8.41 2.27 13.78
CA ALA A 34 9.60 2.17 12.95
C ALA A 34 9.47 1.03 11.91
N CYS A 35 9.01 -0.14 12.34
CA CYS A 35 8.81 -1.28 11.46
C CYS A 35 7.80 -0.98 10.35
N THR A 36 6.63 -0.44 10.69
CA THR A 36 5.58 -0.10 9.72
C THR A 36 6.09 0.90 8.67
N ASN A 37 6.79 1.96 9.10
CA ASN A 37 7.32 2.97 8.19
C ASN A 37 8.43 2.41 7.28
N LEU A 38 9.34 1.61 7.82
CA LEU A 38 10.39 0.97 7.01
C LEU A 38 9.81 -0.04 6.02
N THR A 39 8.73 -0.71 6.39
CA THR A 39 8.07 -1.70 5.54
C THR A 39 7.30 -1.03 4.41
N SER A 40 6.65 0.11 4.66
CA SER A 40 5.86 0.80 3.64
C SER A 40 6.71 1.31 2.48
N HIS A 41 7.98 1.64 2.71
CA HIS A 41 8.92 2.07 1.67
C HIS A 41 9.21 0.96 0.63
N LYS A 42 8.86 -0.30 0.90
CA LYS A 42 9.07 -1.43 -0.01
C LYS A 42 7.91 -1.65 -0.97
N PHE A 43 6.81 -0.92 -0.83
CA PHE A 43 5.63 -1.12 -1.67
C PHE A 43 5.86 -0.58 -3.07
N GLN A 44 5.50 -1.37 -4.08
CA GLN A 44 5.53 -0.91 -5.47
C GLN A 44 4.36 0.05 -5.72
N PRO A 45 4.60 1.25 -6.29
CA PRO A 45 3.53 2.16 -6.66
C PRO A 45 2.57 1.52 -7.66
N GLN A 46 1.28 1.71 -7.43
CA GLN A 46 0.21 1.21 -8.29
C GLN A 46 -0.83 2.31 -8.51
N GLY A 47 -1.45 2.33 -9.69
CA GLY A 47 -2.44 3.35 -10.05
C GLY A 47 -3.25 2.97 -11.28
N ARG A 48 -4.37 3.69 -11.51
CA ARG A 48 -5.17 3.58 -12.73
C ARG A 48 -4.65 4.58 -13.79
N HIS A 49 -4.97 4.34 -15.06
CA HIS A 49 -4.62 5.27 -16.13
C HIS A 49 -5.30 6.63 -15.88
N PRO A 50 -4.59 7.78 -15.96
CA PRO A 50 -5.14 9.08 -15.58
C PRO A 50 -6.43 9.46 -16.32
N SER A 51 -6.54 9.13 -17.60
CA SER A 51 -7.71 9.40 -18.45
C SER A 51 -8.69 8.22 -18.55
N ALA A 52 -8.56 7.19 -17.71
CA ALA A 52 -9.44 6.03 -17.75
C ALA A 52 -10.92 6.45 -17.63
N GLY A 53 -11.72 6.12 -18.65
CA GLY A 53 -13.14 6.49 -18.72
C GLY A 53 -13.43 7.88 -19.27
N GLN A 54 -12.41 8.67 -19.59
CA GLN A 54 -12.52 10.01 -20.18
C GLN A 54 -12.13 10.05 -21.66
N ASP A 55 -11.45 9.00 -22.17
CA ASP A 55 -11.04 8.86 -23.58
C ASP A 55 -12.21 8.49 -24.51
N VAL A 56 -13.34 9.17 -24.37
CA VAL A 56 -14.55 8.99 -25.19
C VAL A 56 -15.13 10.37 -25.48
N VAL A 57 -15.51 10.60 -26.74
CA VAL A 57 -16.31 11.77 -27.11
C VAL A 57 -17.74 11.49 -26.70
N ALA A 58 -18.17 12.11 -25.59
CA ALA A 58 -19.51 11.96 -25.07
C ALA A 58 -20.09 13.33 -24.70
N ASP A 59 -21.35 13.54 -25.02
CA ASP A 59 -22.07 14.76 -24.68
C ASP A 59 -23.49 14.43 -24.21
N SER A 60 -24.08 15.34 -23.44
CA SER A 60 -25.52 15.34 -23.24
C SER A 60 -26.19 15.71 -24.56
N ASN A 61 -27.31 15.05 -24.90
CA ASN A 61 -28.07 15.39 -26.10
C ASN A 61 -28.38 16.89 -26.16
N ASP A 62 -28.43 17.47 -27.36
CA ASP A 62 -28.82 18.88 -27.56
C ASP A 62 -30.10 18.93 -28.42
N PRO A 63 -31.25 19.43 -27.92
CA PRO A 63 -31.48 19.94 -26.56
C PRO A 63 -31.46 18.81 -25.50
N PRO A 64 -30.99 19.10 -24.26
CA PRO A 64 -30.83 18.11 -23.19
C PRO A 64 -32.15 17.62 -22.56
N THR A 65 -33.28 18.15 -23.00
CA THR A 65 -34.63 17.81 -22.53
C THR A 65 -35.58 17.62 -23.71
N GLY A 66 -36.68 16.91 -23.47
CA GLY A 66 -37.72 16.67 -24.50
C GLY A 66 -37.58 15.34 -25.23
N GLN A 67 -36.61 14.50 -24.86
CA GLN A 67 -36.33 13.21 -25.51
C GLN A 67 -36.74 11.99 -24.66
N GLY A 68 -37.38 12.18 -23.50
CA GLY A 68 -37.82 11.08 -22.63
C GLY A 68 -36.70 10.23 -22.00
N VAL A 69 -35.45 10.73 -22.01
CA VAL A 69 -34.26 10.03 -21.51
C VAL A 69 -33.52 10.82 -20.42
N SER A 70 -32.68 10.12 -19.64
CA SER A 70 -31.80 10.74 -18.65
C SER A 70 -30.75 11.66 -19.30
N ARG A 71 -30.30 12.68 -18.57
CA ARG A 71 -29.35 13.72 -19.03
C ARG A 71 -27.88 13.31 -18.90
N VAL A 72 -27.58 12.01 -18.87
CA VAL A 72 -26.20 11.51 -18.78
C VAL A 72 -25.52 11.66 -20.13
N ALA A 73 -24.23 12.05 -20.15
CA ALA A 73 -23.46 12.12 -21.39
C ALA A 73 -23.33 10.74 -22.04
N ARG A 74 -23.58 10.66 -23.35
CA ARG A 74 -23.52 9.41 -24.13
C ARG A 74 -22.47 9.52 -25.21
N ALA A 75 -21.85 8.39 -25.54
CA ALA A 75 -20.90 8.33 -26.62
C ALA A 75 -21.54 8.81 -27.92
N GLN A 76 -20.91 9.77 -28.59
CA GLN A 76 -21.38 10.27 -29.87
C GLN A 76 -21.02 9.32 -31.02
N GLY A 77 -21.81 9.34 -32.10
CA GLY A 77 -21.60 8.54 -33.31
C GLY A 77 -22.74 7.56 -33.61
N GLY A 78 -22.52 6.64 -34.55
CA GLY A 78 -23.48 5.62 -34.94
C GLY A 78 -22.82 4.36 -35.51
N GLY A 79 -23.49 3.21 -35.39
CA GLY A 79 -23.11 1.96 -36.09
C GLY A 79 -22.19 1.00 -35.31
N GLY A 80 -21.73 1.36 -34.12
CA GLY A 80 -20.99 0.45 -33.24
C GLY A 80 -21.70 0.41 -31.91
N GLY A 81 -22.40 -0.68 -31.57
CA GLY A 81 -23.41 -0.83 -30.50
C GLY A 81 -23.04 -0.44 -29.06
N ARG A 82 -22.50 0.76 -28.89
CA ARG A 82 -22.05 1.45 -27.68
C ARG A 82 -22.72 2.83 -27.55
N GLN A 83 -23.60 3.20 -28.49
CA GLN A 83 -24.34 4.47 -28.56
C GLN A 83 -25.75 4.31 -27.97
#